data_AF-A0A9E2IZU2-F1
#
_entry.id   AF-A0A9E2IZU2-F1
#
_cell.length_a   1.000
_cell.length_b   1.000
_cell.length_c   1.000
_cell.angle_alpha   90.00
_cell.angle_beta   90.00
_cell.angle_gamma   90.00
#
_symmetry.space_group_name_H-M   'P 1'
#
loop_
_entity.id
_entity.type
_entity.pdbx_description
1 polymer ?
#
loop_
_entity_poly.entity_id
_entity_poly.type
_entity_poly.pdbx_seq_one_letter_code
_entity_poly.pdbx_strand_id
1 'polypeptide(L)'
;MSDSIALPDALRKFIESSQWTFAKTMQEWPHEYLVRDRVDRVLFDALVRHIRQHGFEGRFYQRVRTYFAEDGFLYWTMGSPIEETTIINRCKEAGSYENRLRNGTLPQDNQSE
;
A
#
# COMPACT_ATOMS: atom_id res chain seq x y z
N MET A 1 15.64 17.94 0.28
CA MET A 1 14.17 17.80 0.27
C MET A 1 13.87 16.71 -0.73
N SER A 2 13.26 15.61 -0.31
CA SER A 2 12.89 14.56 -1.26
C SER A 2 11.63 15.03 -1.95
N ASP A 3 11.71 15.42 -3.21
CA ASP A 3 10.55 15.72 -4.02
C ASP A 3 9.74 14.43 -4.15
N SER A 4 8.65 14.31 -3.41
CA SER A 4 7.74 13.16 -3.55
C SER A 4 7.13 13.25 -4.94
N ILE A 5 7.40 12.25 -5.78
CA ILE A 5 6.82 12.16 -7.12
C ILE A 5 5.37 11.72 -6.96
N ALA A 6 4.43 12.60 -7.35
CA ALA A 6 3.01 12.31 -7.31
C ALA A 6 2.61 11.28 -8.39
N LEU A 7 1.45 10.65 -8.21
CA LEU A 7 0.89 9.78 -9.25
C LEU A 7 0.63 10.56 -10.56
N PRO A 8 1.00 9.99 -11.71
CA PRO A 8 0.48 10.42 -13.00
C PRO A 8 -1.05 10.35 -13.02
N ASP A 9 -1.70 11.28 -13.72
CA ASP A 9 -3.17 11.38 -13.74
C ASP A 9 -3.88 10.08 -14.17
N ALA A 10 -3.27 9.31 -15.07
CA ALA A 10 -3.80 8.01 -15.48
C ALA A 10 -3.85 7.02 -14.29
N LEU A 11 -2.81 6.99 -13.45
CA LEU A 11 -2.77 6.15 -12.26
C LEU A 11 -3.69 6.68 -11.16
N ARG A 12 -3.81 8.00 -11.00
CA ARG A 12 -4.77 8.60 -10.06
C ARG A 12 -6.21 8.22 -10.41
N LYS A 13 -6.62 8.41 -11.67
CA LYS A 13 -7.95 8.00 -12.14
C LYS A 13 -8.17 6.49 -12.02
N PHE A 14 -7.13 5.70 -12.28
CA PHE A 14 -7.18 4.25 -12.10
C PHE A 14 -7.49 3.85 -10.67
N ILE A 15 -6.78 4.39 -9.67
CA ILE A 15 -7.02 4.04 -8.26
C ILE A 15 -8.38 4.53 -7.74
N GLU A 16 -8.85 5.69 -8.21
CA GLU A 16 -10.13 6.30 -7.84
C GLU A 16 -11.32 5.52 -8.41
N SER A 17 -11.20 5.06 -9.66
CA SER A 17 -12.25 4.29 -10.34
C SER A 17 -12.26 2.80 -10.00
N SER A 18 -11.20 2.30 -9.38
CA SER A 18 -11.03 0.89 -9.05
C SER A 18 -11.90 0.43 -7.88
N GLN A 19 -12.43 -0.79 -7.96
CA GLN A 19 -13.09 -1.44 -6.85
C GLN A 19 -12.07 -2.15 -5.94
N TRP A 20 -11.90 -1.60 -4.73
CA TRP A 20 -11.02 -2.15 -3.71
C TRP A 20 -11.75 -3.20 -2.86
N THR A 21 -11.06 -4.28 -2.52
CA THR A 21 -11.60 -5.33 -1.65
C THR A 21 -11.07 -5.15 -0.23
N PHE A 22 -11.96 -4.99 0.75
CA PHE A 22 -11.57 -4.90 2.15
C PHE A 22 -11.06 -6.25 2.69
N ALA A 23 -9.91 -6.25 3.35
CA ALA A 23 -9.32 -7.44 3.95
C ALA A 23 -9.94 -7.71 5.34
N LYS A 24 -10.52 -8.90 5.53
CA LYS A 24 -11.20 -9.27 6.78
C LYS A 24 -10.30 -9.93 7.82
N THR A 25 -9.10 -10.37 7.42
CA THR A 25 -8.24 -11.23 8.25
C THR A 25 -7.43 -10.46 9.29
N MET A 26 -7.21 -9.16 9.11
CA MET A 26 -6.43 -8.32 10.05
C MET A 26 -7.28 -7.14 10.52
N GLN A 27 -8.26 -7.41 11.37
CA GLN A 27 -9.23 -6.39 11.82
C GLN A 27 -8.56 -5.17 12.46
N GLU A 28 -7.47 -5.37 13.21
CA GLU A 28 -6.73 -4.29 13.86
C GLU A 28 -5.97 -3.41 12.86
N TRP A 29 -5.64 -3.96 11.69
CA TRP A 29 -4.89 -3.31 10.61
C TRP A 29 -5.78 -3.22 9.36
N PRO A 30 -6.83 -2.37 9.38
CA PRO A 30 -7.78 -2.26 8.28
C PRO A 30 -7.06 -1.80 7.01
N HIS A 31 -7.10 -2.65 6.00
CA HIS A 31 -6.53 -2.40 4.70
C HIS A 31 -7.43 -2.97 3.61
N GLU A 32 -7.19 -2.51 2.39
CA GLU A 32 -7.89 -2.97 1.20
C GLU A 32 -6.85 -3.42 0.17
N TYR A 33 -7.29 -4.22 -0.79
CA TYR A 33 -6.45 -4.65 -1.88
C TYR A 33 -7.17 -4.59 -3.22
N LEU A 34 -6.39 -4.31 -4.26
CA LEU A 34 -6.78 -4.40 -5.65
C LEU A 34 -6.27 -5.72 -6.22
N VAL A 35 -7.12 -6.42 -6.97
CA VAL A 35 -6.76 -7.73 -7.58
C VAL A 35 -6.45 -7.52 -9.05
N ARG A 36 -5.25 -7.93 -9.49
CA ARG A 36 -4.76 -7.74 -10.87
C ARG A 36 -5.73 -8.22 -11.94
N ASP A 37 -6.36 -9.36 -11.73
CA ASP A 37 -7.28 -9.97 -12.70
C ASP A 37 -8.66 -9.31 -12.79
N ARG A 38 -8.92 -8.30 -11.96
CA ARG A 38 -10.21 -7.58 -11.93
C ARG A 38 -10.11 -6.15 -12.48
N VAL A 39 -8.94 -5.78 -12.98
CA VAL A 39 -8.63 -4.42 -13.41
C VAL A 39 -7.80 -4.41 -14.69
N ASP A 40 -7.57 -3.22 -15.24
CA ASP A 40 -6.63 -3.02 -16.33
C ASP A 40 -5.21 -3.42 -15.88
N ARG A 41 -4.65 -4.46 -16.52
CA ARG A 41 -3.34 -5.02 -16.17
C ARG A 41 -2.19 -4.07 -16.48
N VAL A 42 -2.32 -3.22 -17.51
CA VAL A 42 -1.27 -2.26 -17.86
C VAL A 42 -1.19 -1.18 -16.80
N LEU A 43 -2.33 -0.65 -16.36
CA LEU A 43 -2.39 0.34 -15.28
C LEU A 43 -1.99 -0.27 -13.92
N PHE A 44 -2.36 -1.54 -13.66
CA PHE A 44 -1.90 -2.26 -12.49
C PHE A 44 -0.38 -2.39 -12.45
N ASP A 45 0.23 -2.90 -13.53
CA ASP A 45 1.69 -3.09 -13.60
C ASP A 45 2.43 -1.74 -13.54
N ALA A 46 1.88 -0.68 -14.15
CA ALA A 46 2.40 0.66 -14.04
C ALA A 46 2.35 1.19 -12.60
N LEU A 47 1.27 0.93 -11.86
CA LEU A 47 1.17 1.29 -10.44
C LEU A 47 2.18 0.51 -9.58
N VAL A 48 2.36 -0.80 -9.82
CA VAL A 48 3.40 -1.60 -9.14
C VAL A 48 4.78 -0.99 -9.35
N ARG A 49 5.14 -0.63 -10.60
CA ARG A 49 6.44 -0.01 -10.92
C ARG A 49 6.59 1.33 -10.21
N HIS A 50 5.54 2.16 -10.25
CA HIS A 50 5.56 3.47 -9.60
C HIS A 50 5.79 3.37 -8.10
N ILE A 51 5.06 2.48 -7.41
CA ILE A 51 5.24 2.22 -5.97
C ILE A 51 6.68 1.82 -5.65
N ARG A 52 7.29 0.92 -6.45
CA ARG A 52 8.64 0.43 -6.20
C ARG A 52 9.72 1.46 -6.50
N GLN A 53 9.52 2.28 -7.53
CA GLN A 53 10.50 3.27 -7.98
C GLN A 53 10.50 4.54 -7.13
N HIS A 54 9.32 4.94 -6.62
CA HIS A 54 9.13 6.23 -5.94
C HIS A 54 8.68 6.10 -4.49
N GLY A 55 8.45 4.88 -4.02
CA GLY A 55 8.15 4.63 -2.63
C GLY A 55 9.37 4.79 -1.72
N PHE A 56 9.11 4.76 -0.42
CA PHE A 56 10.09 4.77 0.66
C PHE A 56 10.02 3.46 1.45
N GLU A 57 11.12 3.10 2.10
CA GLU A 57 11.12 1.98 3.04
C GLU A 57 10.39 2.37 4.31
N GLY A 58 9.43 1.54 4.73
CA GLY A 58 8.73 1.66 6.00
C GLY A 58 8.60 0.30 6.67
N ARG A 59 8.25 0.32 7.95
CA ARG A 59 8.10 -0.89 8.76
C ARG A 59 6.66 -1.29 8.96
N PHE A 60 6.44 -2.60 8.96
CA PHE A 60 5.29 -3.25 9.59
C PHE A 60 5.86 -4.26 10.58
N TYR A 61 5.90 -3.90 11.86
CA TYR A 61 6.66 -4.62 12.89
C TYR A 61 8.12 -4.86 12.47
N GLN A 62 8.54 -6.12 12.37
CA GLN A 62 9.89 -6.52 11.97
C GLN A 62 10.08 -6.55 10.45
N ARG A 63 9.00 -6.49 9.67
CA ARG A 63 9.05 -6.56 8.21
C ARG A 63 9.29 -5.16 7.63
N VAL A 64 10.24 -5.06 6.70
CA VAL A 64 10.46 -3.86 5.89
C VAL A 64 9.71 -4.02 4.57
N ARG A 65 9.05 -2.97 4.12
CA ARG A 65 8.34 -2.92 2.83
C ARG A 65 8.53 -1.56 2.17
N THR A 66 8.39 -1.53 0.86
CA THR A 66 8.28 -0.28 0.10
C THR A 66 6.84 0.21 0.11
N TYR A 67 6.64 1.41 0.65
CA TYR A 67 5.37 2.12 0.69
C TYR A 67 5.42 3.34 -0.21
N PHE A 68 4.32 3.65 -0.87
CA PHE A 68 4.13 4.89 -1.60
C PHE A 68 2.96 5.65 -0.98
N ALA A 69 3.14 6.93 -0.67
CA ALA A 69 2.12 7.77 -0.04
C ALA A 69 1.48 8.70 -1.08
N GLU A 70 0.15 8.67 -1.19
CA GLU A 70 -0.62 9.61 -2.02
C GLU A 70 -2.00 9.77 -1.37
N ASP A 71 -2.49 11.02 -1.30
CA ASP A 71 -3.84 11.38 -0.87
C ASP A 71 -4.29 10.73 0.47
N GLY A 72 -3.38 10.69 1.45
CA GLY A 72 -3.65 10.13 2.77
C GLY A 72 -3.74 8.61 2.82
N PHE A 73 -3.34 7.91 1.76
CA PHE A 73 -3.18 6.46 1.71
C PHE A 73 -1.72 6.06 1.55
N LEU A 74 -1.38 4.90 2.12
CA LEU A 74 -0.16 4.17 1.78
C LEU A 74 -0.50 3.00 0.87
N TYR A 75 0.27 2.82 -0.19
CA TYR A 75 0.17 1.75 -1.16
C TYR A 75 1.40 0.85 -1.11
N TRP A 76 1.23 -0.48 -1.19
CA TRP A 76 2.36 -1.42 -1.22
C TRP A 76 2.05 -2.71 -1.98
N THR A 77 3.12 -3.42 -2.35
CA THR A 77 3.04 -4.82 -2.86
C THR A 77 3.77 -5.77 -1.91
N MET A 78 3.62 -7.07 -2.10
CA MET A 78 4.26 -8.09 -1.24
C MET A 78 5.71 -8.42 -1.62
N GLY A 79 6.26 -7.80 -2.68
CA GLY A 79 7.67 -7.94 -3.07
C GLY A 79 7.97 -8.97 -4.17
N SER A 80 6.99 -9.75 -4.64
CA SER A 80 7.16 -10.67 -5.78
C SER A 80 7.59 -9.94 -7.06
N PRO A 81 8.17 -10.62 -8.07
CA PRO A 81 8.33 -10.06 -9.42
C PRO A 81 7.03 -9.41 -9.93
N ILE A 82 7.12 -8.43 -10.82
CA ILE A 82 5.95 -7.66 -11.30
C ILE A 82 4.95 -8.61 -11.94
N GLU A 83 5.45 -9.56 -12.72
CA GLU A 83 4.71 -10.57 -13.46
C GLU A 83 3.99 -11.56 -12.53
N GLU A 84 4.47 -11.75 -11.30
CA GLU A 84 3.90 -12.61 -10.27
C GLU A 84 3.07 -11.85 -9.23
N THR A 85 3.12 -10.51 -9.24
CA THR A 85 2.34 -9.69 -8.32
C THR A 85 0.86 -9.79 -8.67
N THR A 86 0.04 -10.26 -7.72
CA THR A 86 -1.40 -10.47 -7.92
C THR A 86 -2.26 -9.41 -7.24
N ILE A 87 -1.72 -8.72 -6.23
CA ILE A 87 -2.42 -7.67 -5.48
C ILE A 87 -1.56 -6.43 -5.24
N ILE A 88 -2.21 -5.28 -5.18
CA ILE A 88 -1.69 -4.04 -4.61
C ILE A 88 -2.54 -3.74 -3.39
N ASN A 89 -1.92 -3.49 -2.25
CA ASN A 89 -2.61 -3.18 -1.02
C ASN A 89 -2.63 -1.66 -0.78
N ARG A 90 -3.62 -1.18 -0.04
CA ARG A 90 -3.63 0.16 0.53
C ARG A 90 -4.21 0.21 1.94
N CYS A 91 -3.80 1.19 2.72
CA CYS A 91 -4.45 1.54 3.98
C CYS A 91 -4.40 3.06 4.17
N LYS A 92 -5.26 3.58 5.07
CA LYS A 92 -5.15 4.99 5.48
C LYS A 92 -3.79 5.21 6.14
N GLU A 93 -3.08 6.25 5.73
CA GLU A 93 -1.77 6.58 6.25
C GLU A 93 -1.81 6.79 7.78
N ALA A 94 -2.83 7.49 8.29
CA ALA A 94 -3.03 7.67 9.73
C ALA A 94 -3.18 6.35 10.51
N GLY A 95 -3.60 5.28 9.83
CA GLY A 95 -3.73 3.93 10.38
C GLY A 95 -2.51 3.03 10.14
N SER A 96 -1.44 3.54 9.53
CA SER A 96 -0.21 2.78 9.28
C SER A 96 0.50 2.41 10.57
N TYR A 97 1.36 1.39 10.50
CA TYR A 97 2.12 0.93 11.67
C TYR A 97 2.98 2.05 12.27
N GLU A 98 3.71 2.79 11.44
CA GLU A 98 4.60 3.84 11.92
C GLU A 98 3.85 5.01 12.53
N ASN A 99 2.70 5.40 11.96
CA ASN A 99 1.87 6.45 12.55
C ASN A 99 1.24 6.00 13.86
N ARG A 100 0.74 4.77 13.95
CA ARG A 100 0.23 4.23 15.22
C ARG A 100 1.32 4.06 16.26
N LEU A 101 2.52 3.64 15.88
CA LEU A 101 3.69 3.57 16.76
C LEU A 101 4.05 4.95 17.31
N ARG A 102 4.15 5.96 16.42
CA ARG A 102 4.44 7.34 16.80
C ARG A 102 3.40 7.91 17.76
N ASN A 103 2.13 7.53 17.57
CA ASN A 103 1.01 8.01 18.37
C ASN A 103 0.72 7.15 19.61
N GLY A 104 1.48 6.07 19.86
CA GLY A 104 1.23 5.17 20.99
C GLY A 104 -0.09 4.39 20.89
N THR A 105 -0.62 4.19 19.68
CA THR A 105 -1.91 3.52 19.40
C THR A 105 -1.74 2.16 18.71
N LEU A 106 -0.59 1.52 18.90
CA LEU A 106 -0.42 0.13 18.46
C LEU A 106 -1.41 -0.79 19.19
N PRO A 107 -1.98 -1.80 18.50
CA PRO A 107 -2.77 -2.82 19.17
C PRO A 107 -1.93 -3.60 20.20
N GLN A 108 -2.57 -4.02 21.30
CA GLN A 108 -1.88 -4.56 22.48
C GLN A 108 -1.29 -5.98 22.28
N ASP A 109 -1.75 -6.74 21.27
CA ASP A 109 -1.49 -8.20 21.22
C ASP A 109 -0.48 -8.69 20.16
N ASN A 110 0.15 -7.82 19.36
CA ASN A 110 0.92 -8.27 18.18
C ASN A 110 2.41 -7.88 18.15
N GLN A 111 3.10 -7.83 19.29
CA GLN A 111 4.56 -7.56 19.32
C GLN A 111 5.44 -8.71 18.76
N SER A 112 4.87 -9.82 18.27
CA SER A 112 5.63 -11.05 18.02
C SER A 112 5.13 -11.89 16.82
N GLU A 113 5.26 -11.40 15.58
CA GLU A 113 5.33 -12.23 14.36
C GLU A 113 6.28 -11.66 13.28
#